data_AF-A0A061RL85-F1
#
_entry.id   AF-A0A061RL85-F1
#
_cell.length_a   1.000
_cell.length_b   1.000
_cell.length_c   1.000
_cell.angle_alpha   90.00
_cell.angle_beta   90.00
_cell.angle_gamma   90.00
#
_symmetry.space_group_name_H-M   'P 1'
#
loop_
_entity.id
_entity.type
_entity.pdbx_description
1 polymer ?
#
loop_
_entity_poly.entity_id
_entity_poly.type
_entity_poly.pdbx_seq_one_letter_code
_entity_poly.pdbx_strand_id
1 'polypeptide(L)'
;MEGRVRALTREVGTLKEDLKREIKRRERAADRCNEYEAAKNSAEQAVRELTYSNRKLTEDLAALRKSAGEASEAHAREIEVLKKAVAEAEGQAGLKASATSEKMQTVFSLVQKLQESLFTPGNIREVVAGDVQRMFGDLLQQLSDLAGTLAGAAGGGPTSFGPGCSKGPCIRADRPGGGSGSRACETEEENATLRAQVESLQAQLDERLQGGGGGGGGAQPEAVLSSALAQVESLIPHYRQALSKLKQQALAMKAGPT
;
A
#
# COMPACT_ATOMS: atom_id res chain seq x y z
N MET A 1 -50.04 77.35 -38.03
CA MET A 1 -50.04 76.37 -36.92
C MET A 1 -49.96 74.91 -37.39
N GLU A 2 -50.55 74.55 -38.53
CA GLU A 2 -50.63 73.15 -39.01
C GLU A 2 -49.30 72.44 -39.26
N GLY A 3 -48.26 73.14 -39.75
CA GLY A 3 -46.94 72.54 -39.97
C GLY A 3 -46.27 72.05 -38.68
N ARG A 4 -46.48 72.77 -37.58
CA ARG A 4 -45.97 72.42 -36.24
C ARG A 4 -46.70 71.21 -35.67
N VAL A 5 -48.02 71.12 -35.88
CA VAL A 5 -48.82 69.96 -35.46
C VAL A 5 -48.35 68.70 -36.19
N ARG A 6 -48.14 68.76 -37.52
CA ARG A 6 -47.62 67.63 -38.30
C ARG A 6 -46.22 67.19 -37.88
N ALA A 7 -45.32 68.13 -37.55
CA ALA A 7 -43.99 67.81 -37.04
C ALA A 7 -44.08 67.09 -35.68
N LEU A 8 -44.86 67.63 -34.74
CA LEU A 8 -45.09 67.00 -33.44
C LEU A 8 -45.72 65.61 -33.57
N THR A 9 -46.65 65.39 -34.49
CA THR A 9 -47.22 64.05 -34.71
C THR A 9 -46.16 63.04 -35.15
N ARG A 10 -45.21 63.45 -35.99
CA ARG A 10 -44.10 62.57 -36.41
C ARG A 10 -43.15 62.28 -35.25
N GLU A 11 -42.78 63.30 -34.48
CA GLU A 11 -41.92 63.15 -33.30
C GLU A 11 -42.55 62.27 -32.23
N VAL A 12 -43.85 62.42 -31.96
CA VAL A 12 -44.60 61.53 -31.06
C VAL A 12 -44.62 60.10 -31.60
N GLY A 13 -44.73 59.92 -32.92
CA GLY A 13 -44.62 58.62 -33.57
C GLY A 13 -43.25 57.97 -33.37
N THR A 14 -42.17 58.71 -33.59
CA THR A 14 -40.79 58.22 -33.39
C THR A 14 -40.51 57.90 -31.92
N LEU A 15 -40.91 58.79 -31.01
CA LEU A 15 -40.75 58.57 -29.57
C LEU A 15 -41.52 57.34 -29.07
N LYS A 16 -42.70 57.05 -29.62
CA LYS A 16 -43.44 55.82 -29.30
C LYS A 16 -42.70 54.57 -29.75
N GLU A 17 -42.14 54.57 -30.95
CA GLU A 17 -41.38 53.41 -31.45
C GLU A 17 -40.05 53.23 -30.71
N ASP A 18 -39.35 54.32 -30.38
CA ASP A 18 -38.14 54.26 -29.57
C ASP A 18 -38.43 53.79 -28.13
N LEU A 19 -39.54 54.21 -27.53
CA LEU A 19 -39.98 53.69 -26.24
C LEU A 19 -40.27 52.18 -26.30
N LYS A 20 -40.96 51.69 -27.34
CA LYS A 20 -41.20 50.25 -27.52
C LYS A 20 -39.89 49.47 -27.67
N ARG A 21 -38.93 49.98 -28.43
CA ARG A 21 -37.60 49.35 -28.60
C ARG A 21 -36.83 49.33 -27.29
N GLU A 22 -36.89 50.41 -26.53
CA GLU A 22 -36.21 50.51 -25.24
C GLU A 22 -36.83 49.58 -24.18
N ILE A 23 -38.16 49.46 -24.15
CA ILE A 23 -38.85 48.46 -23.30
C ILE A 23 -38.35 47.05 -23.63
N LYS A 24 -38.36 46.66 -24.92
CA LYS A 24 -37.83 45.34 -25.33
C LYS A 24 -36.35 45.14 -25.02
N ARG A 25 -35.55 46.21 -25.10
CA ARG A 25 -34.12 46.16 -24.72
C ARG A 25 -33.97 45.90 -23.22
N ARG A 26 -34.77 46.56 -22.39
CA ARG A 26 -34.77 46.38 -20.93
C ARG A 26 -35.28 45.01 -20.52
N GLU A 27 -36.35 44.50 -21.14
CA GLU A 27 -36.85 43.14 -20.91
C GLU A 27 -35.75 42.10 -21.15
N ARG A 28 -35.07 42.16 -22.31
CA ARG A 28 -33.94 41.25 -22.60
C ARG A 28 -32.75 41.43 -21.66
N ALA A 29 -32.55 42.62 -21.10
CA ALA A 29 -31.50 42.83 -20.11
C ALA A 29 -31.88 42.18 -18.77
N ALA A 30 -33.14 42.31 -18.36
CA ALA A 30 -33.66 41.65 -17.17
C ALA A 30 -33.62 40.12 -17.28
N ASP A 31 -34.02 39.56 -18.44
CA ASP A 31 -33.95 38.12 -18.69
C ASP A 31 -32.51 37.59 -18.56
N ARG A 32 -31.54 38.30 -19.14
CA ARG A 32 -30.12 37.95 -19.00
C ARG A 32 -29.62 38.04 -17.56
N CYS A 33 -30.03 39.06 -16.80
CA CYS A 33 -29.68 39.15 -15.38
C CYS A 33 -30.22 37.94 -14.61
N ASN A 34 -31.48 37.55 -14.85
CA ASN A 34 -32.09 36.39 -14.21
C ASN A 34 -31.36 35.08 -14.58
N GLU A 35 -30.96 34.92 -15.84
CA GLU A 35 -30.16 33.77 -16.29
C GLU A 35 -28.79 33.71 -15.59
N TYR A 36 -28.09 34.85 -15.48
CA TYR A 36 -26.81 34.92 -14.77
C TYR A 36 -26.96 34.65 -13.27
N GLU A 37 -28.01 35.15 -12.63
CA GLU A 37 -28.29 34.85 -11.22
C GLU A 37 -28.59 33.37 -11.00
N ALA A 38 -29.37 32.73 -11.89
CA ALA A 38 -29.64 31.30 -11.83
C ALA A 38 -28.35 30.47 -12.00
N ALA A 39 -27.51 30.83 -12.98
CA ALA A 39 -26.22 30.17 -13.20
C ALA A 39 -25.27 30.34 -12.00
N LYS A 40 -25.22 31.56 -11.42
CA LYS A 40 -24.45 31.85 -10.21
C LYS A 40 -24.91 30.98 -9.04
N ASN A 41 -26.21 30.92 -8.77
CA ASN A 41 -26.76 30.12 -7.68
C ASN A 41 -26.44 28.62 -7.85
N SER A 42 -26.53 28.10 -9.08
CA SER A 42 -26.16 26.72 -9.39
C SER A 42 -24.66 26.46 -9.16
N ALA A 43 -23.79 27.38 -9.60
CA ALA A 43 -22.36 27.27 -9.37
C ALA A 43 -22.00 27.34 -7.87
N GLU A 44 -22.61 28.24 -7.12
CA GLU A 44 -22.41 28.35 -5.67
C GLU A 44 -22.85 27.07 -4.93
N GLN A 45 -23.96 26.46 -5.36
CA GLN A 45 -24.39 25.17 -4.80
C GLN A 45 -23.36 24.07 -5.09
N ALA A 46 -22.88 23.95 -6.33
CA ALA A 46 -21.87 22.97 -6.71
C ALA A 46 -20.56 23.17 -5.90
N VAL A 47 -20.14 24.41 -5.66
CA VAL A 47 -18.98 24.72 -4.82
C VAL A 47 -19.19 24.26 -3.39
N ARG A 48 -20.38 24.45 -2.80
CA ARG A 48 -20.70 23.99 -1.44
C ARG A 48 -20.65 22.47 -1.35
N GLU A 49 -21.24 21.77 -2.31
CA GLU A 49 -21.24 20.30 -2.38
C GLU A 49 -19.81 19.75 -2.54
N LEU A 50 -19.00 20.34 -3.42
CA LEU A 50 -17.61 19.97 -3.60
C LEU A 50 -16.79 20.24 -2.34
N THR A 51 -16.99 21.37 -1.68
CA THR A 51 -16.29 21.72 -0.42
C THR A 51 -16.63 20.71 0.68
N TYR A 52 -17.90 20.36 0.81
CA TYR A 52 -18.33 19.33 1.76
C TYR A 52 -17.71 17.96 1.45
N SER A 53 -17.77 17.54 0.18
CA SER A 53 -17.18 16.26 -0.26
C SER A 53 -15.67 16.21 -0.01
N ASN A 54 -14.94 17.29 -0.32
CA ASN A 54 -13.50 17.37 -0.12
C ASN A 54 -13.12 17.32 1.36
N ARG A 55 -13.87 18.04 2.21
CA ARG A 55 -13.72 17.95 3.66
C ARG A 55 -13.94 16.53 4.15
N LYS A 56 -15.03 15.88 3.72
CA LYS A 56 -15.37 14.53 4.16
C LYS A 56 -14.32 13.49 3.74
N LEU A 57 -13.85 13.57 2.49
CA LEU A 57 -12.78 12.70 2.00
C LEU A 57 -11.46 12.93 2.76
N THR A 58 -11.16 14.17 3.12
CA THR A 58 -9.96 14.50 3.92
C THR A 58 -10.05 13.90 5.32
N GLU A 59 -11.22 13.99 5.97
CA GLU A 59 -11.48 13.36 7.27
C GLU A 59 -11.35 11.82 7.18
N ASP A 60 -11.93 11.20 6.15
CA ASP A 60 -11.85 9.75 5.95
C ASP A 60 -10.42 9.27 5.64
N LEU A 61 -9.65 10.04 4.86
CA LEU A 61 -8.22 9.76 4.62
C LEU A 61 -7.39 9.87 5.90
N ALA A 62 -7.67 10.86 6.76
CA ALA A 62 -7.00 10.99 8.04
C ALA A 62 -7.29 9.79 8.96
N ALA A 63 -8.55 9.35 9.00
CA ALA A 63 -8.95 8.16 9.76
C ALA A 63 -8.26 6.89 9.23
N LEU A 64 -8.19 6.70 7.91
CA LEU A 64 -7.49 5.58 7.30
C LEU A 64 -5.99 5.58 7.62
N ARG A 65 -5.32 6.73 7.50
CA ARG A 65 -3.90 6.85 7.85
C ARG A 65 -3.65 6.51 9.32
N LYS A 66 -4.52 6.95 10.22
CA LYS A 66 -4.44 6.60 11.64
C LYS A 66 -4.56 5.09 11.86
N SER A 67 -5.58 4.44 11.27
CA SER A 67 -5.76 2.99 11.37
C SER A 67 -4.58 2.19 10.77
N ALA A 68 -4.00 2.67 9.68
CA ALA A 68 -2.83 2.06 9.06
C ALA A 68 -1.59 2.20 9.95
N GLY A 69 -1.41 3.35 10.60
CA GLY A 69 -0.36 3.57 11.60
C GLY A 69 -0.51 2.63 12.80
N GLU A 70 -1.71 2.53 13.37
CA GLU A 70 -2.00 1.62 14.48
C GLU A 70 -1.74 0.14 14.12
N ALA A 71 -2.15 -0.30 12.92
CA ALA A 71 -1.88 -1.64 12.43
C ALA A 71 -0.38 -1.88 12.20
N SER A 72 0.34 -0.91 11.62
CA SER A 72 1.79 -1.00 11.43
C SER A 72 2.53 -1.11 12.75
N GLU A 73 2.13 -0.36 13.78
CA GLU A 73 2.71 -0.46 15.12
C GLU A 73 2.41 -1.82 15.77
N ALA A 74 1.19 -2.33 15.61
CA ALA A 74 0.83 -3.65 16.10
C ALA A 74 1.70 -4.75 15.46
N HIS A 75 1.85 -4.72 14.13
CA HIS A 75 2.71 -5.67 13.41
C HIS A 75 4.18 -5.53 13.79
N ALA A 76 4.69 -4.30 14.00
CA ALA A 76 6.05 -4.10 14.46
C ALA A 76 6.29 -4.76 15.83
N ARG A 77 5.31 -4.65 16.75
CA ARG A 77 5.38 -5.32 18.07
C ARG A 77 5.32 -6.85 17.94
N GLU A 78 4.45 -7.37 17.09
CA GLU A 78 4.37 -8.82 16.80
C GLU A 78 5.70 -9.36 16.24
N ILE A 79 6.31 -8.64 15.30
CA ILE A 79 7.62 -9.00 14.74
C ILE A 79 8.69 -9.03 15.83
N GLU A 80 8.72 -8.06 16.74
CA GLU A 80 9.67 -8.06 17.85
C GLU A 80 9.46 -9.23 18.82
N VAL A 81 8.21 -9.61 19.08
CA VAL A 81 7.91 -10.83 19.88
C VAL A 81 8.40 -12.08 19.16
N LEU A 82 8.15 -12.20 17.85
CA LEU A 82 8.62 -13.35 17.07
C LEU A 82 10.15 -13.42 17.00
N LYS A 83 10.84 -12.28 16.85
CA LYS A 83 12.31 -12.23 16.89
C LYS A 83 12.86 -12.76 18.21
N LYS A 84 12.26 -12.36 19.34
CA LYS A 84 12.67 -12.87 20.67
C LYS A 84 12.44 -14.37 20.78
N ALA A 85 11.28 -14.86 20.34
CA ALA A 85 10.97 -16.29 20.35
C ALA A 85 11.95 -17.11 19.49
N VAL A 86 12.34 -16.59 18.32
CA VAL A 86 13.35 -17.21 17.45
C VAL A 86 14.72 -17.22 18.14
N ALA A 87 15.16 -16.09 18.72
CA ALA A 87 16.43 -16.03 19.43
C ALA A 87 16.49 -16.99 20.63
N GLU A 88 15.38 -17.14 21.36
CA GLU A 88 15.26 -18.13 22.45
C GLU A 88 15.35 -19.57 21.93
N ALA A 89 14.65 -19.88 20.84
CA ALA A 89 14.69 -21.20 20.22
C ALA A 89 16.09 -21.54 19.68
N GLU A 90 16.76 -20.59 19.04
CA GLU A 90 18.15 -20.72 18.59
C GLU A 90 19.11 -20.92 19.76
N GLY A 91 18.93 -20.18 20.86
CA GLY A 91 19.72 -20.35 22.08
C GLY A 91 19.54 -21.75 22.69
N GLN A 92 18.30 -22.24 22.78
CA GLN A 92 18.02 -23.60 23.25
C GLN A 92 18.61 -24.67 22.33
N ALA A 93 18.54 -24.47 21.01
CA ALA A 93 19.15 -25.37 20.03
C ALA A 93 20.68 -25.39 20.16
N GLY A 94 21.31 -24.23 20.37
CA GLY A 94 22.75 -24.11 20.62
C GLY A 94 23.19 -24.84 21.89
N LEU A 95 22.46 -24.67 23.01
CA LEU A 95 22.74 -25.40 24.24
C LEU A 95 22.62 -26.92 24.06
N LYS A 96 21.58 -27.38 23.37
CA LYS A 96 21.40 -28.80 23.04
C LYS A 96 22.54 -29.33 22.17
N ALA A 97 22.96 -28.57 21.15
CA ALA A 97 24.06 -28.94 20.27
C ALA A 97 25.41 -29.00 21.01
N SER A 98 25.68 -28.08 21.93
CA SER A 98 26.88 -28.12 22.78
C SER A 98 26.87 -29.37 23.66
N ALA A 99 25.75 -29.64 24.35
CA ALA A 99 25.62 -30.80 25.21
C ALA A 99 25.74 -32.13 24.45
N THR A 100 25.19 -32.23 23.23
CA THR A 100 25.37 -33.43 22.39
C THR A 100 26.81 -33.57 21.89
N SER A 101 27.47 -32.47 21.53
CA SER A 101 28.89 -32.46 21.14
C SER A 101 29.79 -32.96 22.28
N GLU A 102 29.59 -32.48 23.51
CA GLU A 102 30.35 -32.93 24.69
C GLU A 102 30.15 -34.43 24.98
N LYS A 103 28.90 -34.92 24.90
CA LYS A 103 28.59 -36.36 25.03
C LYS A 103 29.28 -37.17 23.94
N MET A 104 29.29 -36.69 22.70
CA MET A 104 29.92 -37.38 21.58
C MET A 104 31.46 -37.45 21.76
N GLN A 105 32.10 -36.38 22.24
CA GLN A 105 33.53 -36.39 22.61
C GLN A 105 33.82 -37.39 23.74
N THR A 106 32.94 -37.50 24.73
CA THR A 106 33.07 -38.47 25.83
C THR A 106 33.00 -39.91 25.31
N VAL A 107 32.05 -40.21 24.43
CA VAL A 107 31.94 -41.51 23.75
C VAL A 107 33.22 -41.82 22.95
N PHE A 108 33.71 -40.88 22.13
CA PHE A 108 34.94 -41.08 21.36
C PHE A 108 36.15 -41.35 22.26
N SER A 109 36.26 -40.65 23.39
CA SER A 109 37.34 -40.84 24.36
C SER A 109 37.29 -42.22 25.02
N LEU A 110 36.09 -42.72 25.35
CA LEU A 110 35.88 -44.07 25.88
C LEU A 110 36.24 -45.15 24.85
N VAL A 111 35.87 -44.96 23.58
CA VAL A 111 36.25 -45.87 22.49
C VAL A 111 37.78 -45.93 22.33
N GLN A 112 38.48 -44.78 22.36
CA GLN A 112 39.95 -44.76 22.30
C GLN A 112 40.58 -45.48 23.49
N LYS A 113 40.13 -45.23 24.72
CA LYS A 113 40.65 -45.92 25.92
C LYS A 113 40.40 -47.43 25.87
N LEU A 114 39.24 -47.84 25.39
CA LEU A 114 38.90 -49.25 25.20
C LEU A 114 39.83 -49.88 24.15
N GLN A 115 40.06 -49.19 23.02
CA GLN A 115 40.98 -49.65 21.98
C GLN A 115 42.41 -49.77 22.51
N GLU A 116 42.91 -48.76 23.22
CA GLU A 116 44.21 -48.81 23.87
C GLU A 116 44.29 -50.01 24.81
N SER A 117 43.34 -50.19 25.72
CA SER A 117 43.31 -51.32 26.67
C SER A 117 43.26 -52.70 25.99
N LEU A 118 42.55 -52.84 24.87
CA LEU A 118 42.44 -54.08 24.10
C LEU A 118 43.71 -54.40 23.30
N PHE A 119 44.45 -53.39 22.85
CA PHE A 119 45.61 -53.55 21.97
C PHE A 119 46.96 -53.25 22.64
N THR A 120 46.99 -52.93 23.95
CA THR A 120 48.25 -52.76 24.70
C THR A 120 48.86 -54.14 25.00
N PRO A 121 50.10 -54.42 24.56
CA PRO A 121 50.73 -55.72 24.77
C PRO A 121 51.24 -55.84 26.23
N GLY A 122 50.49 -56.54 27.08
CA GLY A 122 50.93 -56.89 28.44
C GLY A 122 49.86 -57.66 29.25
N ASN A 123 50.15 -58.93 29.58
CA ASN A 123 49.43 -59.84 30.48
C ASN A 123 47.89 -59.75 30.50
N ILE A 124 47.31 -60.22 29.40
CA ILE A 124 45.91 -60.58 29.25
C ILE A 124 45.68 -61.90 29.99
N ARG A 125 45.25 -61.85 31.26
CA ARG A 125 44.41 -62.89 31.90
C ARG A 125 43.95 -62.36 33.27
N GLU A 126 42.64 -62.34 33.46
CA GLU A 126 41.87 -62.01 34.67
C GLU A 126 41.63 -60.53 35.03
N VAL A 127 42.62 -59.63 35.12
CA VAL A 127 42.34 -58.21 35.52
C VAL A 127 41.78 -57.38 34.36
N VAL A 128 42.27 -57.60 33.13
CA VAL A 128 41.84 -56.86 31.93
C VAL A 128 40.39 -57.17 31.55
N ALA A 129 39.87 -58.36 31.84
CA ALA A 129 38.51 -58.74 31.47
C ALA A 129 37.46 -57.91 32.22
N GLY A 130 37.63 -57.70 33.54
CA GLY A 130 36.70 -56.93 34.35
C GLY A 130 36.67 -55.44 33.99
N ASP A 131 37.84 -54.84 33.79
CA ASP A 131 37.95 -53.42 33.44
C ASP A 131 37.47 -53.12 32.02
N VAL A 132 37.78 -53.99 31.04
CA VAL A 132 37.26 -53.86 29.67
C VAL A 132 35.75 -54.04 29.64
N GLN A 133 35.21 -55.01 30.39
CA GLN A 133 33.77 -55.26 30.45
C GLN A 133 33.01 -54.10 31.12
N ARG A 134 33.62 -53.45 32.12
CA ARG A 134 33.12 -52.22 32.73
C ARG A 134 33.15 -51.04 31.77
N MET A 135 34.27 -50.81 31.08
CA MET A 135 34.38 -49.75 30.06
C MET A 135 33.42 -49.96 28.89
N PHE A 136 33.16 -51.20 28.49
CA PHE A 136 32.17 -51.53 27.47
C PHE A 136 30.73 -51.25 27.95
N GLY A 137 30.43 -51.54 29.21
CA GLY A 137 29.17 -51.18 29.85
C GLY A 137 28.95 -49.65 29.90
N ASP A 138 29.98 -48.91 30.32
CA ASP A 138 29.96 -47.45 30.35
C ASP A 138 29.78 -46.85 28.94
N LEU A 139 30.41 -47.43 27.93
CA LEU A 139 30.25 -47.04 26.52
C LEU A 139 28.82 -47.28 26.02
N LEU A 140 28.24 -48.45 26.30
CA LEU A 140 26.85 -48.77 25.92
C LEU A 140 25.84 -47.83 26.60
N GLN A 141 26.07 -47.50 27.87
CA GLN A 141 25.25 -46.55 28.61
C GLN A 141 25.34 -45.15 27.99
N GLN A 142 26.54 -44.67 27.71
CA GLN A 142 26.77 -43.37 27.06
C GLN A 142 26.19 -43.29 25.64
N LEU A 143 26.26 -44.38 24.87
CA LEU A 143 25.64 -44.49 23.55
C LEU A 143 24.11 -44.49 23.63
N SER A 144 23.54 -45.17 24.62
CA SER A 144 22.10 -45.16 24.89
C SER A 144 21.62 -43.76 25.29
N ASP A 145 22.35 -43.07 26.16
CA ASP A 145 22.05 -41.70 26.60
C ASP A 145 22.19 -40.70 25.44
N LEU A 146 23.19 -40.90 24.55
CA LEU A 146 23.39 -40.09 23.35
C LEU A 146 22.26 -40.33 22.34
N ALA A 147 21.89 -41.59 22.09
CA ALA A 147 20.77 -41.95 21.23
C ALA A 147 19.44 -41.39 21.75
N GLY A 148 19.22 -41.42 23.06
CA GLY A 148 18.06 -40.78 23.71
C GLY A 148 18.03 -39.27 23.48
N THR A 149 19.18 -38.58 23.58
CA THR A 149 19.25 -37.14 23.29
C THR A 149 19.06 -36.79 21.82
N LEU A 150 19.56 -37.60 20.88
CA LEU A 150 19.36 -37.38 19.45
C LEU A 150 17.92 -37.70 19.01
N ALA A 151 17.31 -38.75 19.56
CA ALA A 151 15.91 -39.09 19.30
C ALA A 151 14.97 -37.98 19.83
N GLY A 152 15.28 -37.42 21.00
CA GLY A 152 14.58 -36.25 21.54
C GLY A 152 14.76 -34.98 20.70
N ALA A 153 15.89 -34.83 20.00
CA ALA A 153 16.15 -33.71 19.09
C ALA A 153 15.44 -33.85 17.73
N ALA A 154 15.30 -35.09 17.21
CA ALA A 154 14.60 -35.36 15.96
C ALA A 154 13.06 -35.40 16.10
N GLY A 155 12.55 -35.70 17.30
CA GLY A 155 11.11 -35.76 17.59
C GLY A 155 10.47 -34.47 18.11
N GLY A 156 11.28 -33.44 18.40
CA GLY A 156 10.84 -32.19 19.01
C GLY A 156 10.54 -31.08 18.01
N GLY A 157 9.52 -31.26 17.16
CA GLY A 157 8.83 -30.09 16.61
C GLY A 157 8.20 -29.27 17.75
N PRO A 158 8.02 -27.95 17.61
CA PRO A 158 7.52 -27.12 18.71
C PRO A 158 6.07 -27.48 19.05
N THR A 159 5.88 -28.44 19.95
CA THR A 159 4.58 -28.77 20.56
C THR A 159 4.49 -28.11 21.92
N SER A 160 4.31 -26.80 21.94
CA SER A 160 3.65 -26.10 23.05
C SER A 160 3.33 -24.66 22.64
N PHE A 161 2.44 -24.50 21.65
CA PHE A 161 1.54 -23.37 21.71
C PHE A 161 0.58 -23.64 22.88
N GLY A 162 0.68 -22.81 23.92
CA GLY A 162 -0.22 -22.88 25.08
C GLY A 162 -1.70 -22.72 24.67
N PRO A 163 -2.63 -23.19 25.52
CA PRO A 163 -4.04 -23.27 25.19
C PRO A 163 -4.67 -21.87 25.19
N GLY A 164 -4.86 -21.30 24.01
CA GLY A 164 -5.48 -19.98 23.89
C GLY A 164 -5.86 -19.53 22.48
N CYS A 165 -5.89 -20.40 21.48
CA CYS A 165 -6.39 -20.05 20.15
C CYS A 165 -7.50 -21.00 19.72
N SER A 166 -8.71 -20.45 19.67
CA SER A 166 -9.92 -21.02 19.12
C SER A 166 -9.69 -21.62 17.73
N LYS A 167 -10.32 -22.79 17.52
CA LYS A 167 -10.47 -23.54 16.27
C LYS A 167 -10.59 -22.63 15.04
N GLY A 168 -9.59 -22.69 14.16
CA GLY A 168 -9.68 -22.29 12.76
C GLY A 168 -9.00 -23.37 11.91
N PRO A 169 -9.55 -23.74 10.73
CA PRO A 169 -9.03 -24.85 9.94
C PRO A 169 -7.65 -24.53 9.37
N CYS A 170 -6.74 -25.50 9.45
CA CYS A 170 -5.42 -25.45 8.84
C CYS A 170 -5.58 -25.46 7.31
N ILE A 171 -5.51 -24.29 6.66
CA ILE A 171 -5.44 -24.21 5.21
C ILE A 171 -4.01 -24.56 4.78
N ARG A 172 -3.90 -25.71 4.10
CA ARG A 172 -2.71 -26.12 3.35
C ARG A 172 -2.47 -25.05 2.28
N ALA A 173 -1.38 -24.31 2.39
CA ALA A 173 -0.98 -23.33 1.40
C ALA A 173 -0.51 -24.05 0.13
N ASP A 174 -1.46 -24.40 -0.74
CA ASP A 174 -1.16 -24.54 -2.16
C ASP A 174 -0.76 -23.15 -2.67
N ARG A 175 0.50 -23.03 -3.07
CA ARG A 175 1.04 -21.87 -3.79
C ARG A 175 0.15 -21.57 -5.01
N PRO A 176 -0.56 -20.42 -5.08
CA PRO A 176 -1.06 -19.92 -6.34
C PRO A 176 0.06 -19.10 -6.99
N GLY A 177 0.22 -19.29 -8.30
CA GLY A 177 1.31 -18.74 -9.10
C GLY A 177 1.49 -17.23 -9.01
N GLY A 178 2.73 -16.83 -9.27
CA GLY A 178 3.13 -15.43 -9.43
C GLY A 178 2.33 -14.74 -10.52
N GLY A 179 1.97 -13.49 -10.25
CA GLY A 179 1.28 -12.62 -11.20
C GLY A 179 0.79 -11.30 -10.61
N SER A 180 0.67 -11.18 -9.28
CA SER A 180 0.15 -9.98 -8.63
C SER A 180 1.19 -8.88 -8.37
N GLY A 181 2.49 -9.22 -8.32
CA GLY A 181 3.55 -8.24 -8.06
C GLY A 181 3.83 -7.28 -9.24
N SER A 182 3.76 -7.78 -10.47
CA SER A 182 4.06 -6.99 -11.68
C SER A 182 2.98 -5.94 -11.96
N ARG A 183 1.70 -6.33 -11.84
CA ARG A 183 0.57 -5.44 -12.14
C ARG A 183 0.35 -4.32 -11.12
N ALA A 184 0.76 -4.50 -9.87
CA ALA A 184 0.67 -3.43 -8.86
C ALA A 184 1.71 -2.33 -9.14
N CYS A 185 2.96 -2.73 -9.43
CA CYS A 185 4.02 -1.79 -9.80
C CYS A 185 3.72 -1.06 -11.12
N GLU A 186 3.20 -1.76 -12.14
CA GLU A 186 2.80 -1.16 -13.41
C GLU A 186 1.73 -0.05 -13.23
N THR A 187 0.76 -0.24 -12.32
CA THR A 187 -0.30 0.77 -12.08
C THR A 187 0.15 1.97 -11.23
N GLU A 188 1.16 1.80 -10.39
CA GLU A 188 1.77 2.89 -9.63
C GLU A 188 2.70 3.73 -10.50
N GLU A 189 3.49 3.09 -11.37
CA GLU A 189 4.29 3.77 -12.40
C GLU A 189 3.40 4.55 -13.39
N GLU A 190 2.32 3.96 -13.89
CA GLU A 190 1.37 4.67 -14.77
C GLU A 190 0.76 5.91 -14.07
N ASN A 191 0.43 5.83 -12.77
CA ASN A 191 -0.08 6.99 -12.01
C ASN A 191 0.98 8.06 -11.77
N ALA A 192 2.23 7.67 -11.49
CA ALA A 192 3.34 8.60 -11.32
C ALA A 192 3.63 9.33 -12.64
N THR A 193 3.59 8.61 -13.77
CA THR A 193 3.80 9.16 -15.10
C THR A 193 2.70 10.15 -15.49
N LEU A 194 1.44 9.81 -15.23
CA LEU A 194 0.30 10.71 -15.49
C LEU A 194 0.36 11.98 -14.62
N ARG A 195 0.78 11.87 -13.34
CA ARG A 195 0.95 13.05 -12.47
C ARG A 195 2.06 13.97 -12.96
N ALA A 196 3.20 13.41 -13.39
CA ALA A 196 4.29 14.18 -13.95
C ALA A 196 3.89 14.88 -15.27
N GLN A 197 3.05 14.26 -16.10
CA GLN A 197 2.51 14.88 -17.31
C GLN A 197 1.55 16.03 -16.99
N VAL A 198 0.69 15.88 -15.98
CA VAL A 198 -0.21 16.96 -15.52
C VAL A 198 0.60 18.14 -14.98
N GLU A 199 1.62 17.89 -14.13
CA GLU A 199 2.49 18.94 -13.61
C GLU A 199 3.28 19.65 -14.71
N SER A 200 3.79 18.91 -15.71
CA SER A 200 4.47 19.48 -16.87
C SER A 200 3.55 20.34 -17.73
N LEU A 201 2.31 19.92 -17.96
CA LEU A 201 1.32 20.69 -18.73
C LEU A 201 0.90 21.95 -17.97
N GLN A 202 0.80 21.85 -16.65
CA GLN A 202 0.47 22.98 -15.79
C GLN A 202 1.60 24.02 -15.75
N ALA A 203 2.85 23.57 -15.69
CA ALA A 203 4.03 24.44 -15.81
C ALA A 203 4.13 25.14 -17.18
N GLN A 204 3.82 24.43 -18.29
CA GLN A 204 3.78 25.04 -19.63
C GLN A 204 2.66 26.07 -19.77
N LEU A 205 1.54 25.87 -19.08
CA LEU A 205 0.43 26.82 -19.04
C LEU A 205 0.81 28.09 -18.26
N ASP A 206 1.48 27.92 -17.12
CA ASP A 206 1.97 29.02 -16.29
C ASP A 206 3.08 29.83 -16.99
N GLU A 207 4.01 29.17 -17.68
CA GLU A 207 5.08 29.81 -18.44
C GLU A 207 4.54 30.61 -19.64
N ARG A 208 3.49 30.11 -20.30
CA ARG A 208 2.81 30.83 -21.41
C ARG A 208 1.92 31.97 -20.92
N LEU A 209 1.33 31.86 -19.74
CA LEU A 209 0.57 32.94 -19.11
C LEU A 209 1.50 34.06 -18.58
N GLN A 210 2.68 33.72 -18.08
CA GLN A 210 3.69 34.70 -17.63
C GLN A 210 4.53 35.29 -18.77
N GLY A 211 4.73 34.54 -19.87
CA GLY A 211 5.48 34.97 -21.06
C GLY A 211 4.75 35.91 -22.03
N GLY A 212 3.46 36.22 -21.79
CA GLY A 212 2.63 37.09 -22.64
C GLY A 212 2.99 38.59 -22.65
N GLY A 213 4.08 39.00 -22.00
CA GLY A 213 4.46 40.40 -21.82
C GLY A 213 5.28 41.04 -22.94
N GLY A 214 5.71 40.33 -23.98
CA GLY A 214 6.53 40.97 -25.01
C GLY A 214 6.75 40.15 -26.27
N GLY A 215 6.26 40.68 -27.40
CA GLY A 215 6.79 40.35 -28.72
C GLY A 215 5.85 39.56 -29.64
N GLY A 216 5.12 40.31 -30.46
CA GLY A 216 4.56 39.96 -31.78
C GLY A 216 4.51 38.49 -32.22
N GLY A 217 3.28 37.96 -32.29
CA GLY A 217 2.97 36.71 -32.99
C GLY A 217 1.58 36.21 -32.61
N GLY A 218 0.56 36.60 -33.38
CA GLY A 218 -0.84 36.35 -33.08
C GLY A 218 -1.25 34.88 -33.13
N ALA A 219 -1.16 34.20 -31.99
CA ALA A 219 -2.04 33.09 -31.65
C ALA A 219 -2.92 33.55 -30.48
N GLN A 220 -4.23 33.66 -30.72
CA GLN A 220 -5.18 34.13 -29.71
C GLN A 220 -5.07 33.28 -28.42
N PRO A 221 -4.98 33.89 -27.23
CA PRO A 221 -4.86 33.17 -25.96
C PRO A 221 -6.03 32.20 -25.72
N GLU A 222 -7.20 32.46 -26.30
CA GLU A 222 -8.36 31.55 -26.28
C GLU A 222 -8.11 30.22 -26.99
N ALA A 223 -7.39 30.20 -28.12
CA ALA A 223 -7.11 28.96 -28.85
C ALA A 223 -6.12 28.06 -28.09
N VAL A 224 -5.18 28.67 -27.36
CA VAL A 224 -4.20 27.96 -26.54
C VAL A 224 -4.88 27.40 -25.27
N LEU A 225 -5.72 28.19 -24.61
CA LEU A 225 -6.52 27.74 -23.47
C LEU A 225 -7.51 26.65 -23.86
N SER A 226 -8.17 26.76 -25.01
CA SER A 226 -9.09 25.75 -25.53
C SER A 226 -8.37 24.43 -25.87
N SER A 227 -7.18 24.51 -26.48
CA SER A 227 -6.35 23.32 -26.76
C SER A 227 -5.86 22.63 -25.49
N ALA A 228 -5.46 23.40 -24.47
CA ALA A 228 -4.99 22.84 -23.21
C ALA A 228 -6.15 22.24 -22.39
N LEU A 229 -7.32 22.88 -22.38
CA LEU A 229 -8.53 22.33 -21.79
C LEU A 229 -8.95 21.03 -22.48
N ALA A 230 -8.91 20.97 -23.81
CA ALA A 230 -9.22 19.74 -24.54
C ALA A 230 -8.23 18.60 -24.22
N GLN A 231 -6.95 18.90 -24.03
CA GLN A 231 -5.95 17.90 -23.60
C GLN A 231 -6.20 17.43 -22.17
N VAL A 232 -6.52 18.32 -21.23
CA VAL A 232 -6.88 17.95 -19.86
C VAL A 232 -8.17 17.13 -19.82
N GLU A 233 -9.19 17.52 -20.59
CA GLU A 233 -10.45 16.79 -20.71
C GLU A 233 -10.25 15.38 -21.28
N SER A 234 -9.32 15.21 -22.23
CA SER A 234 -8.97 13.89 -22.78
C SER A 234 -8.30 12.95 -21.77
N LEU A 235 -7.67 13.49 -20.72
CA LEU A 235 -7.00 12.72 -19.67
C LEU A 235 -7.95 12.30 -18.53
N ILE A 236 -9.09 12.97 -18.37
CA ILE A 236 -10.08 12.66 -17.31
C ILE A 236 -10.59 11.20 -17.37
N PRO A 237 -10.95 10.63 -18.55
CA PRO A 237 -11.38 9.23 -18.65
C PRO A 237 -10.28 8.25 -18.21
N HIS A 238 -9.03 8.52 -18.60
CA HIS A 238 -7.88 7.68 -18.24
C HIS A 238 -7.62 7.72 -16.73
N TYR A 239 -7.70 8.89 -16.10
CA TYR A 239 -7.61 9.03 -14.64
C TYR A 239 -8.74 8.30 -13.90
N ARG A 240 -9.98 8.42 -14.38
CA ARG A 240 -11.13 7.71 -13.80
C ARG A 240 -10.96 6.19 -13.89
N GLN A 241 -10.43 5.70 -15.00
CA GLN A 241 -10.18 4.28 -15.21
C GLN A 241 -9.01 3.76 -14.36
N ALA A 242 -7.95 4.55 -14.18
CA ALA A 242 -6.85 4.20 -13.28
C ALA A 242 -7.31 4.14 -11.81
N LEU A 243 -8.12 5.11 -11.37
CA LEU A 243 -8.69 5.13 -10.03
C LEU A 243 -9.66 3.97 -9.78
N SER A 244 -10.45 3.56 -10.78
CA SER A 244 -11.35 2.42 -10.63
C SER A 244 -10.58 1.11 -10.49
N LYS A 245 -9.49 0.93 -11.23
CA LYS A 245 -8.58 -0.23 -11.10
C LYS A 245 -7.92 -0.29 -9.73
N LEU A 246 -7.39 0.83 -9.24
CA LEU A 246 -6.81 0.94 -7.88
C LEU A 246 -7.84 0.61 -6.80
N LYS A 247 -9.08 1.09 -6.94
CA LYS A 247 -10.16 0.80 -6.00
C LYS A 247 -10.53 -0.69 -6.01
N GLN A 248 -10.56 -1.34 -7.18
CA GLN A 248 -10.80 -2.78 -7.29
C GLN A 248 -9.65 -3.60 -6.70
N GLN A 249 -8.39 -3.20 -6.92
CA GLN A 249 -7.23 -3.85 -6.29
C GLN A 249 -7.24 -3.68 -4.77
N ALA A 250 -7.55 -2.49 -4.26
CA ALA A 250 -7.68 -2.24 -2.82
C ALA A 250 -8.81 -3.08 -2.20
N LEU A 251 -9.94 -3.23 -2.89
CA LEU A 251 -11.03 -4.11 -2.45
C LEU A 251 -10.64 -5.58 -2.48
N ALA A 252 -9.90 -6.03 -3.51
CA ALA A 252 -9.41 -7.40 -3.61
C ALA A 252 -8.37 -7.74 -2.52
N MET A 253 -7.52 -6.79 -2.13
CA MET A 253 -6.60 -6.97 -0.99
C MET A 253 -7.34 -6.96 0.35
N LYS A 254 -8.46 -6.23 0.46
CA LYS A 254 -9.27 -6.14 1.69
C LYS A 254 -10.16 -7.36 1.89
N ALA A 255 -10.53 -8.04 0.81
CA ALA A 255 -11.32 -9.27 0.80
C ALA A 255 -10.43 -10.53 0.86
N GLY A 256 -9.40 -10.54 1.73
CA GLY A 256 -8.40 -11.61 1.84
C GLY A 256 -8.97 -13.03 1.72
N PRO A 257 -8.19 -14.00 1.20
CA PRO A 257 -8.69 -15.29 0.75
C PRO A 257 -9.40 -16.04 1.89
N THR A 258 -10.68 -16.32 1.69
CA THR A 258 -11.46 -17.27 2.52
C THR A 258 -10.99 -18.69 2.32
#